data_AF-A0A1L7WZ78-F1
#
_entry.id   AF-A0A1L7WZ78-F1
#
_cell.length_a   1.000
_cell.length_b   1.000
_cell.length_c   1.000
_cell.angle_alpha   90.00
_cell.angle_beta   90.00
_cell.angle_gamma   90.00
#
_symmetry.space_group_name_H-M   'P 1'
#
loop_
_entity.id
_entity.type
_entity.pdbx_description
1 polymer ?
#
loop_
_entity_poly.entity_id
_entity_poly.type
_entity_poly.pdbx_seq_one_letter_code
_entity_poly.pdbx_strand_id
1 'polypeptide(L)'
;MASVTQLHKPQPLLQEDFRHGYLKPMSYSMEDVSKAVVNHLNVQSSEHNLTPIQKSALERYRYGGTWNLGQPNSTQNIKKFFNEVYFNGILTGFGSLELLSPENMIKRRGYTVHAFTELLMPGVEKDLRYKLKTPKAIIIIENLDANEETYRKPNIRMQSYLDTLLHEMLHAVFPILTCWCQFGCAGVHANHGFQWQAAALALEEADDSGNGLLRLGCDLDKSGIEAGRGEDLSSYKECDGSGGLWEEVE
;
A
#
# COMPACT_ATOMS: atom_id res chain seq x y z
N MET A 1 10.56 9.08 -35.99
CA MET A 1 11.15 9.31 -34.65
C MET A 1 10.11 10.07 -33.84
N ALA A 2 9.55 9.45 -32.80
CA ALA A 2 8.64 10.17 -31.89
C ALA A 2 9.49 11.18 -31.12
N SER A 3 9.08 12.45 -31.15
CA SER A 3 9.75 13.52 -30.43
C SER A 3 9.81 13.17 -28.93
N VAL A 4 11.01 13.23 -28.32
CA VAL A 4 11.29 12.99 -26.88
C VAL A 4 10.56 13.99 -25.96
N THR A 5 9.74 14.88 -26.51
CA THR A 5 9.49 16.20 -25.91
C THR A 5 8.33 16.32 -24.94
N GLN A 6 7.62 15.27 -24.52
CA GLN A 6 6.62 15.43 -23.45
C GLN A 6 6.54 14.19 -22.54
N LEU A 7 7.62 13.90 -21.83
CA LEU A 7 7.53 13.07 -20.63
C LEU A 7 6.57 13.75 -19.65
N HIS A 8 5.53 13.03 -19.25
CA HIS A 8 4.57 13.53 -18.27
C HIS A 8 5.27 13.73 -16.93
N LYS A 9 5.15 14.94 -16.36
CA LYS A 9 5.62 15.23 -15.00
C LYS A 9 4.44 15.11 -14.03
N PRO A 10 4.45 14.13 -13.11
CA PRO A 10 3.40 14.00 -12.10
C PRO A 10 3.29 15.25 -11.23
N GLN A 11 2.12 15.46 -10.64
CA GLN A 11 1.91 16.53 -9.67
C GLN A 11 2.69 16.18 -8.38
N PRO A 12 3.33 17.17 -7.73
CA PRO A 12 3.93 16.94 -6.41
C PRO A 12 2.82 16.62 -5.40
N LEU A 13 3.14 15.77 -4.42
CA LEU A 13 2.26 15.47 -3.30
C LEU A 13 2.75 16.19 -2.05
N LEU A 14 1.98 17.19 -1.58
CA LEU A 14 2.29 17.86 -0.32
C LEU A 14 1.86 17.00 0.86
N GLN A 15 2.58 17.12 1.97
CA GLN A 15 2.32 16.32 3.17
C GLN A 15 0.92 16.60 3.74
N GLU A 16 0.49 17.86 3.74
CA GLU A 16 -0.84 18.30 4.17
C GLU A 16 -1.98 17.77 3.30
N ASP A 17 -1.69 17.33 2.07
CA ASP A 17 -2.66 16.76 1.14
C ASP A 17 -2.81 15.25 1.30
N PHE A 18 -1.92 14.59 2.05
CA PHE A 18 -1.99 13.16 2.35
C PHE A 18 -3.10 12.83 3.36
N ARG A 19 -4.35 13.09 2.97
CA ARG A 19 -5.57 12.86 3.75
C ARG A 19 -6.73 12.56 2.82
N HIS A 20 -7.72 11.83 3.34
CA HIS A 20 -8.94 11.52 2.60
C HIS A 20 -9.60 12.77 1.99
N GLY A 21 -9.95 12.71 0.71
CA GLY A 21 -10.66 13.76 -0.03
C GLY A 21 -9.78 14.82 -0.69
N TYR A 22 -8.47 14.85 -0.41
CA TYR A 22 -7.54 15.85 -0.95
C TYR A 22 -6.63 15.28 -2.05
N LEU A 23 -6.55 13.95 -2.17
CA LEU A 23 -5.73 13.29 -3.18
C LEU A 23 -6.48 13.12 -4.49
N LYS A 24 -5.81 13.46 -5.59
CA LYS A 24 -6.27 13.18 -6.95
C LYS A 24 -5.71 11.81 -7.40
N PRO A 25 -6.56 10.81 -7.68
CA PRO A 25 -6.08 9.52 -8.15
C PRO A 25 -5.24 9.65 -9.42
N MET A 26 -4.30 8.73 -9.59
CA MET A 26 -3.44 8.60 -10.77
C MET A 26 -2.69 9.89 -11.18
N SER A 27 -2.26 10.70 -10.22
CA SER A 27 -1.69 12.02 -10.48
C SER A 27 -0.28 12.23 -9.95
N TYR A 28 0.22 11.34 -9.09
CA TYR A 28 1.47 11.53 -8.36
C TYR A 28 2.59 10.62 -8.87
N SER A 29 3.84 10.90 -8.48
CA SER A 29 4.95 9.96 -8.72
C SER A 29 4.95 8.85 -7.64
N MET A 30 5.58 7.70 -7.90
CA MET A 30 5.76 6.68 -6.85
C MET A 30 6.59 7.21 -5.69
N GLU A 31 7.60 8.03 -5.99
CA GLU A 31 8.47 8.62 -4.99
C GLU A 31 7.71 9.56 -4.05
N ASP A 32 6.87 10.43 -4.59
CA ASP A 32 6.05 11.34 -3.80
C ASP A 32 5.04 10.58 -2.92
N VAL A 33 4.43 9.53 -3.45
CA VAL A 33 3.52 8.66 -2.67
C VAL A 33 4.25 7.97 -1.54
N SER A 34 5.44 7.39 -1.79
CA SER A 34 6.26 6.76 -0.76
C SER A 34 6.70 7.75 0.30
N LYS A 35 7.23 8.92 -0.09
CA LYS A 35 7.58 10.00 0.85
C LYS A 35 6.40 10.44 1.70
N ALA A 36 5.21 10.55 1.12
CA ALA A 36 4.02 10.93 1.88
C ALA A 36 3.63 9.86 2.91
N VAL A 37 3.69 8.57 2.55
CA VAL A 37 3.46 7.45 3.50
C VAL A 37 4.51 7.47 4.61
N VAL A 38 5.79 7.52 4.26
CA VAL A 38 6.91 7.54 5.22
C VAL A 38 6.81 8.74 6.16
N ASN A 39 6.59 9.94 5.63
CA ASN A 39 6.45 11.15 6.45
C ASN A 39 5.22 11.10 7.35
N HIS A 40 4.10 10.54 6.86
CA HIS A 40 2.92 10.34 7.67
C HIS A 40 3.26 9.47 8.90
N LEU A 41 3.93 8.34 8.70
CA LEU A 41 4.25 7.37 9.74
C LEU A 41 5.37 7.87 10.69
N ASN A 42 6.42 8.50 10.17
CA ASN A 42 7.59 8.93 10.97
C ASN A 42 7.28 10.09 11.93
N VAL A 43 6.40 11.02 11.54
CA VAL A 43 6.02 12.17 12.38
C VAL A 43 5.33 11.74 13.68
N GLN A 44 4.83 10.49 13.73
CA GLN A 44 3.88 10.02 14.72
C GLN A 44 4.48 9.17 15.85
N SER A 45 5.80 9.16 15.97
CA SER A 45 6.53 8.55 17.09
C SER A 45 6.17 9.15 18.48
N SER A 46 5.36 10.21 18.54
CA SER A 46 4.73 10.70 19.78
C SER A 46 3.21 10.79 19.66
N GLU A 47 2.49 10.42 20.73
CA GLU A 47 1.00 10.46 20.80
C GLU A 47 0.45 11.88 20.54
N HIS A 48 1.25 12.91 20.78
CA HIS A 48 0.90 14.31 20.52
C HIS A 48 0.77 14.63 19.02
N ASN A 49 1.55 13.94 18.17
CA ASN A 49 1.64 14.21 16.73
C ASN A 49 0.64 13.42 15.88
N LEU A 50 -0.17 12.55 16.50
CA LEU A 50 -1.20 11.80 15.78
C LEU A 50 -2.24 12.75 15.17
N THR A 51 -2.64 12.46 13.93
CA THR A 51 -3.73 13.19 13.28
C THR A 51 -5.07 12.96 13.99
N PRO A 52 -6.06 13.85 13.87
CA PRO A 52 -7.38 13.64 14.47
C PRO A 52 -8.04 12.32 14.04
N ILE A 53 -7.86 11.90 12.78
CA ILE A 53 -8.41 10.64 12.26
C ILE A 53 -7.78 9.45 12.98
N GLN A 54 -6.45 9.45 13.16
CA GLN A 54 -5.74 8.38 13.84
C GLN A 54 -6.06 8.33 15.33
N LYS A 55 -6.10 9.48 16.01
CA LYS A 55 -6.51 9.55 17.42
C LYS A 55 -7.89 8.91 17.59
N SER A 56 -8.83 9.28 16.72
CA SER A 56 -10.18 8.72 16.73
C SER A 56 -10.21 7.22 16.40
N ALA A 57 -9.38 6.75 15.47
CA ALA A 57 -9.27 5.33 15.12
C ALA A 57 -8.67 4.51 16.27
N LEU A 58 -7.57 4.97 16.86
CA LEU A 58 -6.92 4.34 18.01
C LEU A 58 -7.83 4.33 19.24
N GLU A 59 -8.58 5.40 19.48
CA GLU A 59 -9.59 5.45 20.55
C GLU A 59 -10.70 4.41 20.32
N ARG A 60 -11.22 4.31 19.09
CA ARG A 60 -12.19 3.26 18.69
C ARG A 60 -11.63 1.85 18.84
N TYR A 61 -10.33 1.66 18.64
CA TYR A 61 -9.68 0.37 18.86
C TYR A 61 -9.56 0.06 20.35
N ARG A 62 -9.03 1.00 21.14
CA ARG A 62 -8.83 0.86 22.59
C ARG A 62 -10.15 0.65 23.35
N TYR A 63 -11.20 1.38 23.00
CA TYR A 63 -12.44 1.42 23.80
C TYR A 63 -13.68 0.91 23.07
N GLY A 64 -13.71 0.99 21.74
CA GLY A 64 -14.90 0.61 20.94
C GLY A 64 -14.95 -0.88 20.58
N GLY A 65 -13.88 -1.64 20.83
CA GLY A 65 -13.80 -3.05 20.45
C GLY A 65 -13.93 -3.27 18.93
N THR A 66 -13.60 -2.24 18.14
CA THR A 66 -13.81 -2.21 16.68
C THR A 66 -13.12 -3.42 16.02
N TRP A 67 -11.97 -3.83 16.54
CA TRP A 67 -11.36 -5.12 16.23
C TRP A 67 -11.04 -5.83 17.54
N ASN A 68 -12.06 -6.41 18.16
CA ASN A 68 -11.90 -7.20 19.37
C ASN A 68 -11.54 -8.66 19.05
N LEU A 69 -10.86 -9.32 19.98
CA LEU A 69 -10.46 -10.74 19.89
C LEU A 69 -11.65 -11.70 19.63
N GLY A 70 -12.89 -11.25 19.88
CA GLY A 70 -14.11 -12.02 19.66
C GLY A 70 -14.63 -11.99 18.22
N GLN A 71 -14.23 -11.02 17.40
CA GLN A 71 -14.65 -10.90 15.99
C GLN A 71 -13.48 -10.54 15.04
N PRO A 72 -12.42 -11.37 14.99
CA PRO A 72 -11.23 -11.06 14.20
C PRO A 72 -11.48 -11.02 12.68
N ASN A 73 -12.62 -11.54 12.20
CA ASN A 73 -12.97 -11.64 10.78
C ASN A 73 -13.95 -10.54 10.31
N SER A 74 -14.21 -9.49 11.10
CA SER A 74 -15.08 -8.38 10.69
C SER A 74 -14.41 -7.50 9.62
N THR A 75 -14.64 -7.81 8.34
CA THR A 75 -14.02 -7.13 7.19
C THR A 75 -14.24 -5.62 7.17
N GLN A 76 -15.43 -5.17 7.56
CA GLN A 76 -15.77 -3.75 7.62
C GLN A 76 -14.90 -3.02 8.64
N ASN A 77 -14.70 -3.61 9.81
CA ASN A 77 -13.92 -3.00 10.88
C ASN A 77 -12.43 -3.02 10.58
N ILE A 78 -11.92 -4.17 10.12
CA ILE A 78 -10.54 -4.37 9.70
C ILE A 78 -10.16 -3.27 8.70
N LYS A 79 -10.82 -3.24 7.54
CA LYS A 79 -10.45 -2.30 6.47
C LYS A 79 -10.52 -0.84 6.91
N LYS A 80 -11.62 -0.45 7.55
CA LYS A 80 -11.83 0.96 7.95
C LYS A 80 -10.74 1.41 8.91
N PHE A 81 -10.46 0.58 9.91
CA PHE A 81 -9.50 0.88 10.95
C PHE A 81 -8.09 1.05 10.40
N PHE A 82 -7.58 0.10 9.61
CA PHE A 82 -6.20 0.16 9.12
C PHE A 82 -5.97 1.29 8.11
N ASN A 83 -6.97 1.59 7.29
CA ASN A 83 -6.90 2.74 6.40
C ASN A 83 -6.80 4.06 7.16
N GLU A 84 -7.55 4.21 8.25
CA GLU A 84 -7.52 5.41 9.10
C GLU A 84 -6.22 5.52 9.91
N VAL A 85 -5.71 4.41 10.44
CA VAL A 85 -4.51 4.39 11.29
C VAL A 85 -3.23 4.58 10.48
N TYR A 86 -3.04 3.86 9.37
CA TYR A 86 -1.74 3.83 8.69
C TYR A 86 -1.68 4.69 7.43
N PHE A 87 -2.83 5.05 6.86
CA PHE A 87 -2.90 5.72 5.56
C PHE A 87 -3.81 6.95 5.58
N ASN A 88 -4.09 7.52 6.75
CA ASN A 88 -4.92 8.72 6.93
C ASN A 88 -6.27 8.71 6.18
N GLY A 89 -6.85 7.52 6.01
CA GLY A 89 -8.13 7.31 5.34
C GLY A 89 -8.08 7.38 3.81
N ILE A 90 -6.91 7.45 3.17
CA ILE A 90 -6.81 7.71 1.71
C ILE A 90 -7.50 6.67 0.83
N LEU A 91 -7.60 5.40 1.25
CA LEU A 91 -8.32 4.36 0.50
C LEU A 91 -9.84 4.42 0.68
N THR A 92 -10.38 5.42 1.40
CA THR A 92 -11.82 5.60 1.57
C THR A 92 -12.44 6.00 0.24
N GLY A 93 -13.37 5.19 -0.26
CA GLY A 93 -13.99 5.35 -1.58
C GLY A 93 -13.26 4.62 -2.72
N PHE A 94 -12.00 4.20 -2.53
CA PHE A 94 -11.21 3.51 -3.55
C PHE A 94 -10.98 2.03 -3.22
N GLY A 95 -10.83 1.66 -1.94
CA GLY A 95 -10.60 0.28 -1.53
C GLY A 95 -11.89 -0.51 -1.27
N SER A 96 -11.82 -1.83 -1.27
CA SER A 96 -12.73 -2.77 -0.58
C SER A 96 -11.91 -3.96 -0.05
N LEU A 97 -12.42 -4.66 0.96
CA LEU A 97 -11.78 -5.84 1.56
C LEU A 97 -12.75 -7.01 1.46
N GLU A 98 -12.25 -8.13 0.96
CA GLU A 98 -12.96 -9.39 0.87
C GLU A 98 -12.17 -10.48 1.59
N LEU A 99 -12.87 -11.33 2.36
CA LEU A 99 -12.30 -12.56 2.93
C LEU A 99 -12.84 -13.75 2.15
N LEU A 100 -11.95 -14.56 1.59
CA LEU A 100 -12.31 -15.73 0.80
C LEU A 100 -11.73 -17.01 1.42
N SER A 101 -12.42 -18.13 1.24
CA SER A 101 -11.83 -19.44 1.54
C SER A 101 -10.70 -19.78 0.55
N PRO A 102 -9.78 -20.68 0.90
CA PRO A 102 -8.71 -21.11 0.01
C PRO A 102 -9.21 -21.57 -1.38
N GLU A 103 -10.34 -22.29 -1.42
CA GLU A 103 -10.92 -22.77 -2.67
C GLU A 103 -11.41 -21.62 -3.56
N ASN A 104 -12.02 -20.59 -2.95
CA ASN A 104 -12.47 -19.40 -3.67
C ASN A 104 -11.30 -18.53 -4.14
N MET A 105 -10.19 -18.50 -3.39
CA MET A 105 -8.94 -17.85 -3.80
C MET A 105 -8.38 -18.50 -5.06
N ILE A 106 -8.23 -19.84 -5.04
CA ILE A 106 -7.74 -20.63 -6.19
C ILE A 106 -8.68 -20.45 -7.38
N LYS A 107 -10.00 -20.49 -7.18
CA LYS A 107 -10.97 -20.28 -8.25
C LYS A 107 -10.84 -18.89 -8.90
N ARG A 108 -10.53 -17.86 -8.11
CA ARG A 108 -10.43 -16.47 -8.59
C ARG A 108 -9.11 -16.19 -9.30
N ARG A 109 -7.98 -16.73 -8.81
CA ARG A 109 -6.63 -16.46 -9.36
C ARG A 109 -6.09 -17.54 -10.29
N GLY A 110 -6.56 -18.77 -10.14
CA GLY A 110 -6.04 -19.95 -10.83
C GLY A 110 -4.84 -20.61 -10.16
N TYR A 111 -4.40 -20.13 -8.99
CA TYR A 111 -3.29 -20.67 -8.21
C TYR A 111 -3.44 -20.33 -6.71
N THR A 112 -2.69 -21.02 -5.85
CA THR A 112 -2.72 -20.83 -4.39
C THR A 112 -2.00 -19.55 -4.00
N VAL A 113 -2.69 -18.69 -3.23
CA VAL A 113 -2.17 -17.46 -2.62
C VAL A 113 -2.92 -17.16 -1.34
N HIS A 114 -2.24 -16.53 -0.38
CA HIS A 114 -2.84 -16.11 0.90
C HIS A 114 -3.52 -14.74 0.83
N ALA A 115 -3.07 -13.87 -0.07
CA ALA A 115 -3.70 -12.60 -0.34
C ALA A 115 -3.30 -12.07 -1.72
N PHE A 116 -4.07 -11.09 -2.22
CA PHE A 116 -3.71 -10.28 -3.36
C PHE A 116 -4.63 -9.06 -3.50
N THR A 117 -4.14 -8.06 -4.22
CA THR A 117 -4.90 -6.88 -4.60
C THR A 117 -5.33 -6.95 -6.07
N GLU A 118 -6.63 -6.84 -6.33
CA GLU A 118 -7.16 -6.61 -7.67
C GLU A 118 -7.40 -5.13 -7.92
N LEU A 119 -6.82 -4.65 -9.03
CA LEU A 119 -6.93 -3.25 -9.44
C LEU A 119 -7.92 -3.14 -10.60
N LEU A 120 -8.87 -2.22 -10.44
CA LEU A 120 -9.84 -1.83 -11.46
C LEU A 120 -9.52 -0.39 -11.84
N MET A 121 -8.82 -0.19 -12.96
CA MET A 121 -8.36 1.12 -13.39
C MET A 121 -9.26 1.71 -14.49
N PRO A 122 -9.51 3.03 -14.52
CA PRO A 122 -10.20 3.68 -15.62
C PRO A 122 -9.42 3.51 -16.93
N GLY A 123 -10.11 3.11 -18.00
CA GLY A 123 -9.54 2.95 -19.34
C GLY A 123 -8.95 1.57 -19.64
N VAL A 124 -8.88 0.64 -18.67
CA VAL A 124 -8.46 -0.76 -18.89
C VAL A 124 -9.62 -1.75 -18.81
N GLU A 125 -10.85 -1.26 -18.79
CA GLU A 125 -12.04 -2.10 -18.66
C GLU A 125 -12.27 -2.95 -19.92
N LYS A 126 -12.61 -4.23 -19.72
CA LYS A 126 -12.95 -5.14 -20.83
C LYS A 126 -14.30 -4.80 -21.48
N ASP A 127 -15.26 -4.35 -20.68
CA ASP A 127 -16.60 -3.97 -21.16
C ASP A 127 -16.72 -2.45 -21.22
N LEU A 128 -16.69 -1.91 -22.44
CA LEU A 128 -16.74 -0.47 -22.71
C LEU A 128 -18.05 0.21 -22.26
N ARG A 129 -19.09 -0.56 -21.95
CA ARG A 129 -20.37 -0.04 -21.42
C ARG A 129 -20.25 0.37 -19.95
N TYR A 130 -19.33 -0.26 -19.22
CA TYR A 130 -19.13 -0.04 -17.80
C TYR A 130 -17.79 0.67 -17.56
N LYS A 131 -17.75 1.96 -17.89
CA LYS A 131 -16.56 2.80 -17.67
C LYS A 131 -16.45 3.19 -16.21
N LEU A 132 -15.32 2.89 -15.59
CA LEU A 132 -14.98 3.35 -14.27
C LEU A 132 -14.62 4.83 -14.36
N LYS A 133 -15.17 5.62 -13.43
CA LYS A 133 -14.81 7.04 -13.30
C LYS A 133 -13.59 7.24 -12.41
N THR A 134 -13.33 6.30 -11.52
CA THR A 134 -12.29 6.34 -10.50
C THR A 134 -11.67 4.95 -10.36
N PRO A 135 -10.37 4.86 -10.04
CA PRO A 135 -9.75 3.57 -9.75
C PRO A 135 -10.38 2.92 -8.51
N LYS A 136 -10.35 1.61 -8.47
CA LYS A 136 -10.80 0.82 -7.32
C LYS A 136 -9.80 -0.31 -7.06
N ALA A 137 -9.47 -0.54 -5.79
CA ALA A 137 -8.70 -1.68 -5.33
C ALA A 137 -9.59 -2.61 -4.51
N ILE A 138 -9.56 -3.90 -4.84
CA ILE A 138 -10.20 -4.95 -4.05
C ILE A 138 -9.08 -5.75 -3.41
N ILE A 139 -8.88 -5.54 -2.11
CA ILE A 139 -7.94 -6.31 -1.31
C ILE A 139 -8.63 -7.60 -0.91
N ILE A 140 -8.01 -8.72 -1.21
CA ILE A 140 -8.58 -10.05 -0.94
C ILE A 140 -7.57 -10.79 -0.06
N ILE A 141 -8.06 -11.27 1.09
CA ILE A 141 -7.26 -12.03 2.06
C ILE A 141 -7.94 -13.38 2.30
N GLU A 142 -7.15 -14.42 2.47
CA GLU A 142 -7.62 -15.72 2.89
C GLU A 142 -8.27 -15.65 4.29
N ASN A 143 -9.45 -16.25 4.42
CA ASN A 143 -10.13 -16.38 5.69
C ASN A 143 -9.46 -17.48 6.52
N LEU A 144 -8.57 -17.07 7.43
CA LEU A 144 -7.81 -17.97 8.30
C LEU A 144 -8.75 -18.75 9.23
N ASP A 145 -8.77 -20.09 9.09
CA ASP A 145 -9.61 -20.96 9.91
C ASP A 145 -9.11 -20.98 11.36
N ALA A 146 -10.03 -20.75 12.31
CA ALA A 146 -9.74 -20.82 13.74
C ALA A 146 -9.30 -22.23 14.20
N ASN A 147 -9.65 -23.26 13.43
CA ASN A 147 -9.35 -24.65 13.76
C ASN A 147 -7.91 -25.05 13.41
N GLU A 148 -7.27 -24.33 12.48
CA GLU A 148 -5.87 -24.54 12.10
C GLU A 148 -4.93 -24.25 13.27
N GLU A 149 -4.04 -25.18 13.56
CA GLU A 149 -3.19 -25.14 14.75
C GLU A 149 -2.37 -23.85 14.87
N THR A 150 -1.85 -23.34 13.75
CA THR A 150 -1.11 -22.08 13.66
C THR A 150 -1.94 -20.87 14.08
N TYR A 151 -3.23 -20.84 13.71
CA TYR A 151 -4.11 -19.68 13.89
C TYR A 151 -5.10 -19.82 15.04
N ARG A 152 -5.01 -20.91 15.83
CA ARG A 152 -5.80 -21.11 17.05
C ARG A 152 -5.61 -19.98 18.07
N LYS A 153 -4.41 -19.42 18.14
CA LYS A 153 -4.10 -18.30 19.04
C LYS A 153 -4.58 -16.99 18.42
N PRO A 154 -5.56 -16.28 19.03
CA PRO A 154 -6.16 -15.09 18.42
C PRO A 154 -5.17 -13.98 18.09
N ASN A 155 -4.13 -13.77 18.91
CA ASN A 155 -3.11 -12.76 18.69
C ASN A 155 -2.26 -13.05 17.45
N ILE A 156 -1.87 -14.32 17.23
CA ILE A 156 -1.11 -14.72 16.03
C ILE A 156 -1.96 -14.48 14.79
N ARG A 157 -3.21 -14.92 14.81
CA ARG A 157 -4.13 -14.72 13.68
C ARG A 157 -4.38 -13.24 13.39
N MET A 158 -4.53 -12.41 14.42
CA MET A 158 -4.67 -10.96 14.25
C MET A 158 -3.41 -10.36 13.63
N GLN A 159 -2.23 -10.70 14.12
CA GLN A 159 -0.95 -10.25 13.55
C GLN A 159 -0.83 -10.67 12.08
N SER A 160 -1.11 -11.94 11.74
CA SER A 160 -1.10 -12.40 10.34
C SER A 160 -2.07 -11.63 9.44
N TYR A 161 -3.27 -11.32 9.93
CA TYR A 161 -4.21 -10.45 9.19
C TYR A 161 -3.67 -9.03 9.02
N LEU A 162 -3.04 -8.47 10.05
CA LEU A 162 -2.46 -7.14 10.01
C LEU A 162 -1.34 -7.05 8.97
N ASP A 163 -0.36 -7.95 9.06
CA ASP A 163 0.80 -7.98 8.17
C ASP A 163 0.35 -8.10 6.70
N THR A 164 -0.50 -9.10 6.46
CA THR A 164 -1.03 -9.37 5.12
C THR A 164 -1.83 -8.19 4.59
N LEU A 165 -2.66 -7.57 5.43
CA LEU A 165 -3.48 -6.44 5.00
C LEU A 165 -2.65 -5.19 4.72
N LEU A 166 -1.67 -4.85 5.56
CA LEU A 166 -0.81 -3.69 5.33
C LEU A 166 0.02 -3.85 4.06
N HIS A 167 0.52 -5.07 3.81
CA HIS A 167 1.20 -5.43 2.56
C HIS A 167 0.31 -5.15 1.34
N GLU A 168 -0.91 -5.68 1.35
CA GLU A 168 -1.86 -5.48 0.24
C GLU A 168 -2.38 -4.03 0.15
N MET A 169 -2.48 -3.32 1.26
CA MET A 169 -2.85 -1.90 1.25
C MET A 169 -1.77 -1.06 0.55
N LEU A 170 -0.48 -1.36 0.69
CA LEU A 170 0.55 -0.72 -0.13
C LEU A 170 0.35 -1.04 -1.62
N HIS A 171 0.06 -2.30 -1.97
CA HIS A 171 -0.30 -2.66 -3.34
C HIS A 171 -1.57 -1.95 -3.85
N ALA A 172 -2.45 -1.47 -2.99
CA ALA A 172 -3.58 -0.62 -3.36
C ALA A 172 -3.18 0.86 -3.51
N VAL A 173 -2.45 1.42 -2.53
CA VAL A 173 -2.12 2.85 -2.44
C VAL A 173 -1.28 3.31 -3.62
N PHE A 174 -0.20 2.60 -3.95
CA PHE A 174 0.69 3.01 -5.04
C PHE A 174 -0.04 3.10 -6.39
N PRO A 175 -0.73 2.05 -6.87
CA PRO A 175 -1.44 2.11 -8.14
C PRO A 175 -2.60 3.12 -8.17
N ILE A 176 -3.32 3.32 -7.05
CA ILE A 176 -4.43 4.28 -7.00
C ILE A 176 -3.92 5.72 -7.15
N LEU A 177 -2.79 6.06 -6.54
CA LEU A 177 -2.30 7.43 -6.46
C LEU A 177 -1.30 7.78 -7.56
N THR A 178 -0.44 6.84 -7.94
CA THR A 178 0.61 7.09 -8.92
C THR A 178 0.03 7.22 -10.33
N CYS A 179 0.59 8.10 -11.15
CA CYS A 179 0.20 8.26 -12.54
C CYS A 179 0.41 6.97 -13.37
N TRP A 180 -0.54 6.67 -14.27
CA TRP A 180 -0.53 5.49 -15.15
C TRP A 180 -0.33 5.83 -16.64
N CYS A 181 0.24 6.99 -16.97
CA CYS A 181 0.42 7.35 -18.38
C CYS A 181 1.40 6.40 -19.09
N GLN A 182 1.06 6.01 -20.33
CA GLN A 182 1.88 5.16 -21.19
C GLN A 182 3.27 5.75 -21.46
N PHE A 183 3.42 7.07 -21.36
CA PHE A 183 4.66 7.80 -21.64
C PHE A 183 5.52 8.04 -20.40
N GLY A 184 5.76 6.99 -19.61
CA GLY A 184 6.83 6.98 -18.60
C GLY A 184 6.44 6.70 -17.15
N CYS A 185 5.15 6.64 -16.80
CA CYS A 185 4.74 6.33 -15.42
C CYS A 185 4.26 4.89 -15.23
N ALA A 186 3.61 4.28 -16.24
CA ALA A 186 3.07 2.92 -16.15
C ALA A 186 4.13 1.80 -16.08
N GLY A 187 5.38 2.07 -16.48
CA GLY A 187 6.45 1.07 -16.58
C GLY A 187 7.22 0.78 -15.28
N VAL A 188 6.99 1.55 -14.21
CA VAL A 188 7.81 1.50 -12.98
C VAL A 188 7.10 0.78 -11.82
N HIS A 189 5.89 0.24 -12.04
CA HIS A 189 5.14 -0.50 -11.03
C HIS A 189 5.69 -1.93 -10.86
N ALA A 190 6.95 -2.07 -10.44
CA ALA A 190 7.47 -3.33 -9.95
C ALA A 190 6.80 -3.68 -8.60
N ASN A 191 6.49 -4.96 -8.39
CA ASN A 191 5.70 -5.42 -7.23
C ASN A 191 6.25 -4.90 -5.89
N HIS A 192 7.57 -4.87 -5.70
CA HIS A 192 8.20 -4.39 -4.46
C HIS A 192 9.41 -3.49 -4.73
N GLY A 193 9.24 -2.49 -5.61
CA GLY A 193 10.31 -1.52 -5.88
C GLY A 193 10.75 -0.72 -4.64
N PHE A 194 11.85 0.02 -4.75
CA PHE A 194 12.44 0.77 -3.63
C PHE A 194 11.44 1.65 -2.87
N GLN A 195 10.54 2.33 -3.57
CA GLN A 195 9.50 3.18 -2.98
C GLN A 195 8.52 2.39 -2.12
N TRP A 196 8.14 1.19 -2.57
CA TRP A 196 7.27 0.29 -1.82
C TRP A 196 7.98 -0.21 -0.56
N GLN A 197 9.24 -0.63 -0.68
CA GLN A 197 10.04 -1.12 0.44
C GLN A 197 10.27 -0.05 1.51
N ALA A 198 10.52 1.19 1.11
CA ALA A 198 10.64 2.32 2.04
C ALA A 198 9.34 2.56 2.82
N ALA A 199 8.19 2.47 2.14
CA ALA A 199 6.88 2.59 2.79
C ALA A 199 6.59 1.40 3.72
N ALA A 200 6.96 0.18 3.32
CA ALA A 200 6.82 -1.02 4.13
C ALA A 200 7.67 -0.94 5.42
N LEU A 201 8.94 -0.52 5.31
CA LEU A 201 9.80 -0.32 6.47
C LEU A 201 9.21 0.71 7.44
N ALA A 202 8.68 1.82 6.94
CA ALA A 202 8.04 2.83 7.80
C ALA A 202 6.78 2.29 8.50
N LEU A 203 6.03 1.35 7.89
CA LEU A 203 4.89 0.69 8.54
C LEU A 203 5.35 -0.24 9.67
N GLU A 204 6.40 -1.03 9.43
CA GLU A 204 6.99 -1.91 10.44
C GLU A 204 7.51 -1.10 11.63
N GLU A 205 8.24 -0.01 11.37
CA GLU A 205 8.75 0.89 12.42
C GLU A 205 7.60 1.58 13.18
N ALA A 206 6.53 1.98 12.48
CA ALA A 206 5.36 2.58 13.09
C ALA A 206 4.54 1.59 13.94
N ASP A 207 4.68 0.28 13.74
CA ASP A 207 4.03 -0.75 14.56
C ASP A 207 4.99 -1.57 15.42
N ASP A 208 6.21 -1.08 15.66
CA ASP A 208 7.16 -1.80 16.51
C ASP A 208 6.58 -2.09 17.90
N SER A 209 6.84 -3.29 18.40
CA SER A 209 6.29 -3.87 19.63
C SER A 209 6.52 -3.02 20.90
N GLY A 210 7.52 -2.14 20.92
CA GLY A 210 7.83 -1.29 22.06
C GLY A 210 6.96 -0.03 22.18
N ASN A 211 6.72 0.66 21.06
CA ASN A 211 6.08 2.00 21.02
C ASN A 211 5.12 2.21 19.84
N GLY A 212 4.82 1.17 19.07
CA GLY A 212 4.02 1.24 17.86
C GLY A 212 2.56 1.62 18.07
N LEU A 213 1.89 1.94 16.97
CA LEU A 213 0.50 2.38 16.93
C LEU A 213 -0.44 1.34 17.55
N LEU A 214 -0.26 0.07 17.19
CA LEU A 214 -1.01 -1.09 17.70
C LEU A 214 -0.15 -2.03 18.53
N ARG A 215 1.18 -1.98 18.38
CA ARG A 215 2.17 -2.79 19.10
C ARG A 215 1.97 -4.28 18.85
N LEU A 216 1.56 -4.63 17.64
CA LEU A 216 1.40 -6.02 17.24
C LEU A 216 2.69 -6.57 16.61
N GLY A 217 3.60 -5.68 16.22
CA GLY A 217 4.91 -6.04 15.66
C GLY A 217 4.73 -6.54 14.24
N CYS A 218 4.59 -5.62 13.30
CA CYS A 218 4.42 -5.98 11.90
C CYS A 218 5.75 -6.40 11.26
N ASP A 219 5.69 -7.43 10.42
CA ASP A 219 6.76 -7.83 9.51
C ASP A 219 6.15 -8.01 8.12
N LEU A 220 6.42 -7.09 7.20
CA LEU A 220 5.82 -7.11 5.87
C LEU A 220 6.57 -8.01 4.88
N ASP A 221 7.44 -8.86 5.43
CA ASP A 221 8.36 -9.80 4.79
C ASP A 221 9.24 -9.12 3.72
N LYS A 222 10.49 -8.85 4.12
CA LYS A 222 11.54 -8.32 3.26
C LYS A 222 12.23 -9.39 2.43
N SER A 223 11.72 -10.63 2.33
CA SER A 223 12.40 -11.76 1.68
C SER A 223 12.91 -11.50 0.25
N GLY A 224 12.47 -10.43 -0.43
CA GLY A 224 13.10 -9.92 -1.66
C GLY A 224 14.46 -9.21 -1.51
N ILE A 225 14.93 -8.88 -0.31
CA ILE A 225 16.13 -8.04 -0.05
C ILE A 225 17.42 -8.84 0.02
N GLU A 226 17.41 -10.09 0.49
CA GLU A 226 18.66 -10.87 0.60
C GLU A 226 19.26 -11.25 -0.75
N ALA A 227 18.49 -11.16 -1.84
CA ALA A 227 18.99 -11.30 -3.20
C ALA A 227 19.65 -10.03 -3.76
N GLY A 228 19.51 -8.87 -3.11
CA GLY A 228 19.93 -7.56 -3.65
C GLY A 228 20.97 -6.79 -2.82
N ARG A 229 21.27 -7.18 -1.57
CA ARG A 229 22.25 -6.48 -0.71
C ARG A 229 23.72 -6.62 -1.12
N GLY A 230 24.00 -7.23 -2.27
CA GLY A 230 25.33 -7.26 -2.89
C GLY A 230 25.59 -6.11 -3.87
N GLU A 231 24.58 -5.34 -4.25
CA GLU A 231 24.75 -4.22 -5.18
C GLU A 231 24.88 -2.90 -4.41
N ASP A 232 26.04 -2.29 -4.55
CA ASP A 232 26.38 -0.98 -4.02
C ASP A 232 25.36 0.07 -4.50
N LEU A 233 24.60 0.62 -3.55
CA LEU A 233 23.60 1.67 -3.77
C LEU A 233 24.21 2.98 -4.31
N SER A 234 25.54 3.11 -4.34
CA SER A 234 26.24 4.22 -5.02
C SER A 234 26.15 4.15 -6.56
N SER A 235 25.75 3.00 -7.12
CA SER A 235 25.65 2.79 -8.57
C SER A 235 24.35 3.29 -9.20
N TYR A 236 23.32 3.59 -8.40
CA TYR A 236 22.17 4.34 -8.86
C TYR A 236 22.56 5.81 -8.99
N LYS A 237 23.18 6.15 -10.13
CA LYS A 237 23.27 7.54 -10.56
C LYS A 237 21.87 8.13 -10.51
N GLU A 238 21.71 9.21 -9.76
CA GLU A 238 20.63 10.16 -9.96
C GLU A 238 20.50 10.35 -11.48
N CYS A 239 19.30 10.14 -12.04
CA CYS A 239 19.02 10.65 -13.38
C CYS A 239 19.07 12.17 -13.29
N ASP A 240 20.27 12.74 -13.36
CA ASP A 240 20.43 14.14 -13.70
C ASP A 240 19.92 14.29 -15.13
N GLY A 241 18.92 15.15 -15.32
CA GLY A 241 18.29 15.42 -16.61
C GLY A 241 19.20 16.12 -17.62
N SER A 242 20.50 15.83 -17.60
CA SER A 242 21.52 16.33 -18.52
C SER A 242 21.73 15.29 -19.63
N GLY A 243 20.94 15.40 -20.69
CA GLY A 243 21.14 14.61 -21.91
C GLY A 243 22.53 14.83 -22.49
N GLY A 244 23.40 13.83 -22.35
CA GLY A 244 24.66 13.74 -23.08
C GLY A 244 24.39 13.36 -24.54
N LEU A 245 24.79 14.25 -25.44
CA LEU A 245 24.88 14.00 -26.88
C LEU A 245 25.80 12.80 -27.15
N TRP A 246 25.34 11.89 -28.01
CA TRP A 246 26.20 10.90 -28.65
C TRP A 246 27.08 11.62 -29.68
N GLU A 247 28.39 11.60 -29.49
CA GLU A 247 29.32 11.82 -30.60
C GLU A 247 29.44 10.52 -31.38
N GLU A 248 29.12 10.59 -32.68
CA GLU A 248 29.46 9.57 -33.66
C GLU A 248 30.98 9.52 -33.81
N VAL A 249 31.54 8.31 -33.76
CA VAL A 249 32.92 8.05 -34.16
C VAL A 249 32.89 7.50 -35.58
N GLU A 250 33.58 8.20 -36.48
CA GLU A 250 33.87 7.80 -37.87
C GLU A 250 34.59 6.44 -37.97
#